data_AF-G4D344-F1
#
_entry.id   AF-G4D344-F1
#
_cell.length_a   1.000
_cell.length_b   1.000
_cell.length_c   1.000
_cell.angle_alpha   90.00
_cell.angle_beta   90.00
_cell.angle_gamma   90.00
#
_symmetry.space_group_name_H-M   'P 1'
#
loop_
_entity.id
_entity.type
_entity.pdbx_description
1 polymer ?
#
loop_
_entity_poly.entity_id
_entity_poly.type
_entity_poly.pdbx_seq_one_letter_code
_entity_poly.pdbx_strand_id
1 'polypeptide(L)'
;MERFFDIESFRKEVLNTIQDTSLTYEQQTSRLAKLAENSLEYPVDGNDFYDLYETLEICDLDEGHAPYAPRYILPDYEKLLKEGSKFLRLAPAKTLDEALTNLLIFYHHVPSITRFPVYIGSLDTLLEPFVQDSDSLDDIRKK
;
A
#
# COMPACT_ATOMS: atom_id res chain seq x y z
N MET A 1 -14.17 12.00 -11.09
CA MET A 1 -13.13 12.70 -10.33
C MET A 1 -13.83 13.57 -9.31
N GLU A 2 -13.57 13.32 -8.03
CA GLU A 2 -14.18 14.10 -6.96
C GLU A 2 -13.47 15.43 -6.81
N ARG A 3 -14.21 16.54 -6.90
CA ARG A 3 -13.69 17.90 -6.78
C ARG A 3 -14.55 18.73 -5.83
N PHE A 4 -13.91 19.66 -5.13
CA PHE A 4 -14.57 20.58 -4.21
C PHE A 4 -14.31 22.01 -4.66
N PHE A 5 -15.38 22.76 -4.94
CA PHE A 5 -15.29 24.15 -5.41
C PHE A 5 -15.39 25.17 -4.28
N ASP A 6 -15.79 24.73 -3.08
CA ASP A 6 -15.90 25.55 -1.89
C ASP A 6 -15.58 24.74 -0.63
N ILE A 7 -15.19 25.45 0.42
CA ILE A 7 -14.75 24.85 1.68
C ILE A 7 -15.89 24.15 2.44
N GLU A 8 -17.14 24.57 2.26
CA GLU A 8 -18.27 24.01 2.99
C GLU A 8 -18.68 22.65 2.43
N SER A 9 -18.65 22.48 1.10
CA SER A 9 -18.82 21.17 0.45
C SER A 9 -17.74 20.17 0.90
N PHE A 10 -16.48 20.60 0.96
CA PHE A 10 -15.37 19.77 1.45
C PHE A 10 -15.56 19.36 2.91
N ARG A 11 -15.85 20.32 3.81
CA ARG A 11 -16.10 20.06 5.23
C ARG A 11 -17.26 19.09 5.44
N LYS A 12 -18.32 19.20 4.64
CA LYS A 12 -19.46 18.30 4.69
C LYS A 12 -19.05 16.87 4.35
N GLU A 13 -18.27 16.64 3.31
CA GLU A 13 -17.84 15.28 2.95
C GLU A 13 -16.84 14.68 3.95
N VAL A 14 -15.97 15.51 4.54
CA VAL A 14 -15.13 15.10 5.67
C VAL A 14 -16.01 14.64 6.84
N LEU A 15 -17.03 15.41 7.21
CA LEU A 15 -17.94 15.06 8.29
C LEU A 15 -18.75 13.79 7.99
N ASN A 16 -19.26 13.65 6.77
CA ASN A 16 -19.96 12.44 6.31
C ASN A 16 -19.06 11.21 6.48
N THR A 17 -17.80 11.31 6.02
CA THR A 17 -16.82 10.22 6.16
C THR A 17 -16.56 9.86 7.61
N ILE A 18 -16.45 10.86 8.51
CA ILE A 18 -16.23 10.65 9.96
C ILE A 18 -17.45 9.97 10.61
N GLN A 19 -18.66 10.28 10.15
CA GLN A 19 -19.91 9.78 10.73
C GLN A 19 -20.39 8.47 10.11
N ASP A 20 -19.76 8.02 9.02
CA ASP A 20 -20.15 6.81 8.31
C ASP A 20 -19.81 5.55 9.11
N THR A 21 -20.85 4.91 9.65
CA THR A 21 -20.75 3.69 10.47
C THR A 21 -20.61 2.41 9.64
N SER A 22 -20.70 2.50 8.31
CA SER A 22 -20.49 1.36 7.41
C SER A 22 -19.01 1.12 7.08
N LEU A 23 -18.14 2.11 7.33
CA LEU A 23 -16.71 2.03 7.06
C LEU A 23 -15.94 1.39 8.23
N THR A 24 -14.95 0.57 7.91
CA THR A 24 -13.91 0.20 8.88
C THR A 24 -12.99 1.39 9.17
N TYR A 25 -12.20 1.29 10.24
CA TYR A 25 -11.20 2.31 10.57
C TYR A 25 -10.22 2.57 9.39
N GLU A 26 -9.75 1.52 8.72
CA GLU A 26 -8.82 1.62 7.59
C GLU A 26 -9.48 2.25 6.37
N GLN A 27 -10.74 1.91 6.10
CA GLN A 27 -11.51 2.51 5.01
C GLN A 27 -11.76 4.01 5.28
N GLN A 28 -12.15 4.36 6.50
CA GLN A 28 -12.40 5.74 6.92
C GLN A 28 -11.12 6.58 6.84
N THR A 29 -10.00 6.08 7.38
CA THR A 29 -8.71 6.78 7.32
C THR A 29 -8.17 6.90 5.89
N SER A 30 -8.37 5.87 5.05
CA SER A 30 -8.04 5.93 3.62
C SER A 30 -8.84 7.00 2.90
N ARG A 31 -10.15 7.05 3.13
CA ARG A 31 -11.06 8.03 2.54
C ARG A 31 -10.71 9.45 2.97
N LEU A 32 -10.41 9.69 4.25
CA LEU A 32 -10.00 11.00 4.74
C LEU A 32 -8.70 11.49 4.09
N ALA A 33 -7.72 10.61 3.90
CA ALA A 33 -6.51 10.96 3.17
C ALA A 33 -6.80 11.30 1.70
N LYS A 34 -7.68 10.53 1.05
CA LYS A 34 -8.12 10.79 -0.32
C LYS A 34 -8.80 12.15 -0.48
N LEU A 35 -9.66 12.51 0.46
CA LEU A 35 -10.28 13.84 0.50
C LEU A 35 -9.21 14.94 0.59
N ALA A 36 -8.19 14.75 1.43
CA ALA A 36 -7.09 15.71 1.53
C ALA A 36 -6.29 15.84 0.20
N GLU A 37 -5.99 14.72 -0.48
CA GLU A 37 -5.34 14.75 -1.80
C GLU A 37 -6.21 15.49 -2.83
N ASN A 38 -7.52 15.21 -2.86
CA ASN A 38 -8.47 15.79 -3.80
C ASN A 38 -8.84 17.25 -3.49
N SER A 39 -8.43 17.78 -2.33
CA SER A 39 -8.53 19.21 -2.02
C SER A 39 -7.53 20.06 -2.81
N LEU A 40 -6.51 19.42 -3.39
CA LEU A 40 -5.54 20.05 -4.28
C LEU A 40 -5.98 19.88 -5.75
N GLU A 41 -5.48 20.75 -6.62
CA GLU A 41 -5.68 20.61 -8.06
C GLU A 41 -4.78 19.52 -8.64
N TYR A 42 -5.25 18.88 -9.72
CA TYR A 42 -4.43 17.98 -10.50
C TYR A 42 -3.22 18.75 -11.06
N PRO A 43 -1.99 18.19 -11.05
CA PRO A 43 -0.76 18.89 -11.43
C PRO A 43 -0.61 19.04 -12.95
N VAL A 44 -1.59 19.66 -13.59
CA VAL A 44 -1.67 19.94 -15.03
C VAL A 44 -2.08 21.38 -15.23
N ASP A 45 -1.55 21.99 -16.28
CA ASP A 45 -1.90 23.37 -16.62
C ASP A 45 -3.23 23.42 -17.39
N GLY A 46 -4.14 24.30 -16.95
CA GLY A 46 -5.40 24.55 -17.64
C GLY A 46 -6.52 23.55 -17.35
N ASN A 47 -7.67 23.74 -18.02
CA ASN A 47 -8.87 22.91 -17.80
C ASN A 47 -8.99 21.72 -18.75
N ASP A 48 -8.18 21.67 -19.82
CA ASP A 48 -8.27 20.63 -20.86
C ASP A 48 -8.27 19.22 -20.26
N PHE A 49 -7.46 18.97 -19.22
CA PHE A 49 -7.43 17.69 -18.54
C PHE A 49 -8.78 17.31 -17.92
N TYR A 50 -9.46 18.24 -17.26
CA TYR A 50 -10.76 17.99 -16.64
C TYR A 50 -11.84 17.77 -17.71
N ASP A 51 -11.79 18.51 -18.83
CA ASP A 51 -12.72 18.33 -19.95
C ASP A 51 -12.55 16.94 -20.60
N LEU A 52 -11.31 16.51 -20.83
CA LEU A 52 -10.99 15.17 -21.34
C LEU A 52 -11.45 14.07 -20.38
N TYR A 53 -11.34 14.30 -19.07
CA TYR A 53 -11.80 13.36 -18.06
C TYR A 53 -13.33 13.27 -18.02
N GLU A 54 -14.02 14.42 -18.03
CA GLU A 54 -15.50 14.51 -18.02
C GLU A 54 -16.13 13.88 -19.26
N THR A 55 -15.45 13.99 -20.41
CA THR A 55 -15.85 13.36 -21.67
C THR A 55 -15.44 11.88 -21.80
N LEU A 56 -14.80 11.31 -20.76
CA LEU A 56 -14.31 9.93 -20.69
C LEU A 56 -13.26 9.57 -21.75
N GLU A 57 -12.55 10.56 -22.29
CA GLU A 57 -11.44 10.36 -23.22
C GLU A 57 -10.18 9.90 -22.49
N ILE A 58 -10.05 10.24 -21.20
CA ILE A 58 -8.98 9.79 -20.31
C ILE A 58 -9.54 9.20 -19.01
N CYS A 59 -8.73 8.37 -18.34
CA CYS A 59 -9.01 7.81 -17.03
C CYS A 59 -7.79 8.03 -16.13
N ASP A 60 -7.99 8.71 -15.00
CA ASP A 60 -6.96 8.95 -13.98
C ASP A 60 -6.79 7.78 -13.01
N LEU A 61 -7.56 6.70 -13.22
CA LEU A 61 -7.58 5.49 -12.41
C LEU A 61 -7.96 5.73 -10.94
N ASP A 62 -8.64 6.85 -10.68
CA ASP A 62 -9.08 7.30 -9.36
C ASP A 62 -7.94 7.33 -8.33
N GLU A 63 -6.73 7.76 -8.75
CA GLU A 63 -5.56 7.89 -7.86
C GLU A 63 -5.57 9.15 -7.02
N GLY A 64 -6.45 10.09 -7.32
CA GLY A 64 -6.54 11.36 -6.63
C GLY A 64 -5.62 12.40 -7.26
N HIS A 65 -5.80 13.66 -6.89
CA HIS A 65 -5.20 14.75 -7.64
C HIS A 65 -3.72 14.96 -7.32
N ALA A 66 -3.31 14.66 -6.09
CA ALA A 66 -1.94 14.85 -5.62
C ALA A 66 -1.49 13.64 -4.80
N PRO A 67 -1.30 12.47 -5.44
CA PRO A 67 -0.94 11.25 -4.72
C PRO A 67 0.40 11.40 -4.00
N TYR A 68 0.45 11.06 -2.70
CA TYR A 68 1.69 11.11 -1.91
C TYR A 68 2.46 9.78 -1.89
N ALA A 69 1.87 8.72 -2.46
CA ALA A 69 2.47 7.40 -2.57
C ALA A 69 2.53 6.95 -4.04
N PRO A 70 3.59 6.23 -4.44
CA PRO A 70 3.64 5.63 -5.76
C PRO A 70 2.61 4.51 -5.91
N ARG A 71 2.20 4.23 -7.15
CA ARG A 71 1.34 3.08 -7.46
C ARG A 71 2.04 1.75 -7.25
N TYR A 72 3.27 1.65 -7.77
CA TYR A 72 4.06 0.43 -7.71
C TYR A 72 5.43 0.73 -7.12
N ILE A 73 5.82 -0.13 -6.19
CA ILE A 73 7.18 -0.20 -5.66
C ILE A 73 7.62 -1.65 -5.83
N LEU A 74 8.90 -1.84 -6.13
CA LEU A 74 9.55 -3.14 -6.11
C LEU A 74 10.53 -3.15 -4.92
N PRO A 75 10.09 -3.55 -3.72
CA PRO A 75 10.96 -3.54 -2.55
C PRO A 75 11.97 -4.68 -2.62
N ASP A 76 13.18 -4.41 -2.16
CA ASP A 76 14.27 -5.39 -2.11
C ASP A 76 14.16 -6.22 -0.82
N TYR A 77 13.31 -7.24 -0.87
CA TYR A 77 13.05 -8.15 0.25
C TYR A 77 14.25 -9.04 0.59
N GLU A 78 15.10 -9.36 -0.39
CA GLU A 78 16.32 -10.12 -0.14
C GLU A 78 17.29 -9.30 0.72
N LYS A 79 17.50 -8.03 0.36
CA LYS A 79 18.29 -7.09 1.15
C LYS A 79 17.71 -6.91 2.55
N LEU A 80 16.39 -6.77 2.67
CA LEU A 80 15.73 -6.68 3.98
C LEU A 80 16.06 -7.90 4.86
N LEU A 81 15.95 -9.12 4.33
CA LEU A 81 16.20 -10.33 5.11
C LEU A 81 17.68 -10.45 5.50
N LYS A 82 18.59 -10.04 4.61
CA LYS A 82 20.04 -10.10 4.81
C LYS A 82 20.60 -9.03 5.75
N GLU A 83 20.08 -7.80 5.67
CA GLU A 83 20.63 -6.64 6.37
C GLU A 83 19.72 -6.12 7.50
N GLY A 84 18.46 -6.54 7.53
CA GLY A 84 17.44 -5.95 8.38
C GLY A 84 17.03 -4.55 7.90
N SER A 85 16.39 -3.79 8.79
CA SER A 85 16.01 -2.40 8.56
C SER A 85 16.21 -1.58 9.82
N LYS A 86 17.20 -0.68 9.81
CA LYS A 86 17.44 0.23 10.95
C LYS A 86 16.24 1.15 11.22
N PHE A 87 15.55 1.59 10.16
CA PHE A 87 14.37 2.45 10.26
C PHE A 87 13.23 1.75 11.00
N LEU A 88 12.95 0.50 10.64
CA LEU A 88 11.91 -0.31 11.29
C LEU A 88 12.41 -1.06 12.54
N ARG A 89 13.70 -0.93 12.88
CA ARG A 89 14.38 -1.65 13.97
C ARG A 89 14.30 -3.18 13.82
N LEU A 90 14.38 -3.66 12.58
CA LEU A 90 14.43 -5.08 12.24
C LEU A 90 15.89 -5.51 12.14
N ALA A 91 16.26 -6.58 12.84
CA ALA A 91 17.56 -7.23 12.67
C ALA A 91 17.53 -8.13 11.40
N PRO A 92 18.70 -8.46 10.82
CA PRO A 92 18.79 -9.53 9.83
C PRO A 92 18.11 -10.81 10.33
N ALA A 93 17.33 -11.45 9.47
CA ALA A 93 16.65 -12.69 9.81
C ALA A 93 17.66 -13.85 9.88
N LYS A 94 17.46 -14.75 10.84
CA LYS A 94 18.28 -15.96 11.03
C LYS A 94 17.45 -17.24 11.05
N THR A 95 16.15 -17.12 11.24
CA THR A 95 15.19 -18.24 11.30
C THR A 95 14.00 -17.95 10.40
N LEU A 96 13.21 -18.99 10.11
CA LEU A 96 11.99 -18.86 9.32
C LEU A 96 11.00 -17.88 9.98
N ASP A 97 10.82 -17.99 11.29
CA ASP A 97 9.92 -17.10 12.05
C ASP A 97 10.37 -15.64 11.98
N GLU A 98 11.68 -15.39 12.08
CA GLU A 98 12.25 -14.04 11.92
C GLU A 98 12.07 -13.51 10.50
N ALA A 99 12.25 -14.35 9.48
CA ALA A 99 12.07 -13.97 8.09
C ALA A 99 10.61 -13.61 7.78
N LEU A 100 9.66 -14.47 8.19
CA LEU A 100 8.23 -14.20 8.03
C LEU A 100 7.80 -12.94 8.77
N THR A 101 8.28 -12.74 9.99
CA THR A 101 8.00 -11.53 10.78
C THR A 101 8.54 -10.28 10.09
N ASN A 102 9.78 -10.31 9.61
CA ASN A 102 10.39 -9.19 8.90
C ASN A 102 9.62 -8.87 7.61
N LEU A 103 9.24 -9.88 6.82
CA LEU A 103 8.48 -9.68 5.59
C LEU A 103 7.11 -9.07 5.86
N LEU A 104 6.37 -9.57 6.86
CA LEU A 104 5.07 -9.04 7.24
C LEU A 104 5.14 -7.56 7.67
N ILE A 105 6.07 -7.23 8.56
CA ILE A 105 6.26 -5.85 9.03
C ILE A 105 6.64 -4.95 7.87
N PHE A 106 7.62 -5.36 7.05
CA PHE A 106 8.08 -4.53 5.95
C PHE A 106 7.00 -4.34 4.88
N TYR A 107 6.29 -5.41 4.50
CA TYR A 107 5.18 -5.36 3.55
C TYR A 107 4.09 -4.38 4.02
N HIS A 108 3.72 -4.40 5.30
CA HIS A 108 2.76 -3.44 5.85
C HIS A 108 3.19 -1.97 5.68
N HIS A 109 4.50 -1.71 5.67
CA HIS A 109 5.07 -0.37 5.53
C HIS A 109 5.47 0.01 4.10
N VAL A 110 5.31 -0.87 3.11
CA VAL A 110 5.56 -0.52 1.71
C VAL A 110 4.48 0.48 1.27
N PRO A 111 4.85 1.71 0.86
CA PRO A 111 3.87 2.67 0.38
C PRO A 111 3.17 2.17 -0.88
N SER A 112 1.86 2.40 -0.95
CA SER A 112 1.05 2.10 -2.13
C SER A 112 -0.08 3.09 -2.20
N ILE A 113 -0.39 3.59 -3.39
CA ILE A 113 -1.54 4.46 -3.63
C ILE A 113 -2.87 3.80 -3.23
N THR A 114 -2.95 2.47 -3.31
CA THR A 114 -4.11 1.69 -2.90
C THR A 114 -4.03 1.25 -1.43
N ARG A 115 -2.95 1.61 -0.72
CA ARG A 115 -2.60 1.15 0.64
C ARG A 115 -2.36 -0.35 0.79
N PHE A 116 -2.37 -1.07 -0.33
CA PHE A 116 -2.01 -2.49 -0.40
C PHE A 116 -0.90 -2.64 -1.44
N PRO A 117 0.32 -3.04 -1.04
CA PRO A 117 1.35 -3.38 -2.00
C PRO A 117 0.90 -4.56 -2.85
N VAL A 118 1.38 -4.64 -4.08
CA VAL A 118 0.99 -5.70 -5.04
C VAL A 118 2.06 -6.79 -5.14
N TYR A 119 3.28 -6.50 -4.70
CA TYR A 119 4.43 -7.39 -4.85
C TYR A 119 5.09 -7.70 -3.51
N ILE A 120 5.40 -8.98 -3.28
CA ILE A 120 6.08 -9.47 -2.06
C ILE A 120 7.35 -10.30 -2.38
N GLY A 121 7.81 -10.29 -3.63
CA GLY A 121 8.96 -11.10 -4.03
C GLY A 121 8.61 -12.53 -4.45
N SER A 122 9.65 -13.28 -4.83
CA SER A 122 9.59 -14.73 -5.00
C SER A 122 9.73 -15.39 -3.62
N LEU A 123 8.59 -15.55 -2.92
CA LEU A 123 8.56 -16.00 -1.53
C LEU A 123 9.26 -17.33 -1.28
N ASP A 124 9.14 -18.27 -2.21
CA ASP A 124 9.84 -19.55 -2.18
C ASP A 124 11.36 -19.35 -2.09
N THR A 125 11.91 -18.55 -3.00
CA THR A 125 13.35 -18.25 -3.07
C THR A 125 13.82 -17.45 -1.86
N LEU A 126 13.01 -16.51 -1.39
CA LEU A 126 13.32 -15.68 -0.21
C LEU A 126 13.36 -16.49 1.08
N LEU A 127 12.50 -17.50 1.21
CA LEU A 127 12.35 -18.28 2.44
C LEU A 127 13.23 -19.54 2.45
N GLU A 128 13.64 -20.06 1.29
CA GLU A 128 14.49 -21.25 1.15
C GLU A 128 15.69 -21.28 2.13
N PRO A 129 16.47 -20.19 2.34
CA PRO A 129 17.61 -20.22 3.25
C PRO A 129 17.25 -20.41 4.73
N PHE A 130 15.98 -20.19 5.09
CA PHE A 130 15.49 -20.22 6.47
C PHE A 130 14.67 -21.48 6.78
N VAL A 131 14.27 -22.22 5.76
CA VAL A 131 13.67 -23.53 5.90
C VAL A 131 14.80 -24.48 6.28
N GLN A 132 14.81 -24.96 7.53
CA GLN A 132 15.68 -26.07 7.89
C GLN A 132 15.25 -27.30 7.08
N ASP A 133 16.16 -28.25 6.85
CA ASP A 133 15.82 -29.64 6.53
C ASP A 133 15.09 -30.26 7.75
N SER A 134 13.94 -29.70 8.14
CA SER A 134 13.09 -30.22 9.19
C SER A 134 12.34 -31.38 8.58
N ASP A 135 12.85 -32.57 8.93
CA ASP A 135 12.40 -33.89 8.56
C ASP A 135 12.62 -34.20 7.09
N SER A 136 13.57 -35.10 6.84
CA SER A 136 13.63 -35.83 5.58
C SER A 136 12.20 -36.23 5.18
N LEU A 137 11.81 -36.01 3.93
CA LEU A 137 10.50 -36.43 3.40
C LEU A 137 10.20 -37.92 3.69
N ASP A 138 11.21 -38.70 4.07
CA ASP A 138 11.14 -40.07 4.55
C ASP A 138 10.47 -40.24 5.93
N ASP A 139 10.52 -39.24 6.82
CA ASP A 139 9.89 -39.32 8.14
C ASP A 139 8.37 -39.04 8.09
N ILE A 140 7.92 -38.26 7.11
CA ILE A 140 6.48 -38.00 6.86
C ILE A 140 5.83 -39.20 6.16
N ARG A 141 6.57 -39.97 5.35
CA ARG A 141 6.07 -41.17 4.64
C ARG A 141 6.02 -42.44 5.49
N LYS A 142 6.53 -42.40 6.73
CA LYS A 142 6.59 -43.54 7.66
C LYS A 142 5.49 -43.55 8.73
N LYS A 143 4.54 -42.61 8.69
CA LYS A 143 3.30 -42.64 9.51
C LYS A 143 2.10 -42.96 8.64
#